data_AF-A0AA36BUE9-F1
#
_entry.id   AF-A0AA36BUE9-F1
#
_cell.length_a   1.000
_cell.length_b   1.000
_cell.length_c   1.000
_cell.angle_alpha   90.00
_cell.angle_beta   90.00
_cell.angle_gamma   90.00
#
_symmetry.space_group_name_H-M   'P 1'
#
loop_
_entity.id
_entity.type
_entity.pdbx_description
1 polymer ?
#
loop_
_entity_poly.entity_id
_entity_poly.type
_entity_poly.pdbx_seq_one_letter_code
_entity_poly.pdbx_strand_id
1 'polypeptide(L)'
;MSDHNSPLCNSSHLRLIINADDVGYSQIRDESIAECIDAGSVTSCSLLVNGVSAKSIIIARCSKVSLGLHLNLTEGCPIGSSYDTLTNEEGFFRGKFGFREAIANGKIDSEEISEEIDHQIRTFWKLTGQKPTHIDGHQHIHVIPVFQMHFLV
;
A
#
# COMPACT_ATOMS: atom_id res chain seq x y z
N MET A 1 38.94 -46.32 9.32
CA MET A 1 37.70 -46.53 8.55
C MET A 1 36.80 -45.35 8.82
N SER A 2 36.79 -44.44 7.84
CA SER A 2 35.79 -43.42 7.50
C SER A 2 34.97 -42.74 8.61
N ASP A 3 35.33 -41.46 8.81
CA ASP A 3 34.49 -40.38 9.31
C ASP A 3 33.18 -40.27 8.50
N HIS A 4 32.04 -40.19 9.18
CA HIS A 4 30.81 -39.65 8.62
C HIS A 4 30.36 -38.43 9.44
N ASN A 5 31.08 -37.34 9.21
CA ASN A 5 30.60 -35.99 9.49
C ASN A 5 29.59 -35.66 8.38
N SER A 6 28.30 -35.88 8.62
CA SER A 6 27.24 -35.44 7.71
C SER A 6 27.12 -33.91 7.79
N PRO A 7 27.34 -33.17 6.70
CA PRO A 7 27.21 -31.73 6.74
C PRO A 7 25.73 -31.37 6.88
N LEU A 8 25.43 -30.56 7.89
CA LEU A 8 24.18 -29.83 8.04
C LEU A 8 23.92 -29.05 6.74
N CYS A 9 23.05 -29.58 5.87
CA CYS A 9 22.55 -28.84 4.72
C CYS A 9 21.54 -27.80 5.24
N ASN A 10 22.04 -26.66 5.71
CA ASN A 10 21.24 -25.46 5.84
C ASN A 10 20.95 -24.95 4.42
N SER A 11 19.98 -25.54 3.73
CA SER A 11 19.38 -24.89 2.57
C SER A 11 18.69 -23.63 3.10
N SER A 12 19.35 -22.48 2.94
CA SER A 12 18.68 -21.18 3.05
C SER A 12 17.59 -21.16 1.98
N HIS A 13 16.37 -21.49 2.37
CA HIS A 13 15.24 -21.46 1.47
C HIS A 13 15.01 -20.00 1.08
N LEU A 14 15.07 -19.71 -0.23
CA LEU A 14 14.73 -18.40 -0.75
C LEU A 14 13.25 -18.13 -0.46
N ARG A 15 12.98 -17.10 0.36
CA ARG A 15 11.63 -16.62 0.61
C ARG A 15 11.31 -15.54 -0.41
N LEU A 16 10.47 -15.86 -1.39
CA LEU A 16 9.96 -14.91 -2.37
C LEU A 16 8.57 -14.43 -1.94
N ILE A 17 8.35 -13.12 -1.94
CA ILE A 17 7.03 -12.50 -1.80
C ILE A 17 6.70 -11.88 -3.14
N ILE A 18 5.58 -12.30 -3.74
CA ILE A 18 5.02 -11.69 -4.95
C ILE A 18 3.84 -10.83 -4.50
N ASN A 19 4.04 -9.51 -4.51
CA ASN A 19 3.04 -8.53 -4.13
C ASN A 19 2.27 -8.03 -5.35
N ALA A 20 0.94 -8.01 -5.28
CA ALA A 20 0.09 -7.33 -6.24
C ALA A 20 -0.37 -5.98 -5.67
N ASP A 21 0.10 -4.91 -6.28
CA ASP A 21 -0.26 -3.54 -5.92
C ASP A 21 -1.66 -3.18 -6.43
N ASP A 22 -2.20 -2.09 -5.88
CA ASP A 22 -3.41 -1.42 -6.35
C ASP A 22 -4.72 -2.24 -6.31
N VAL A 23 -4.88 -3.15 -5.34
CA VAL A 23 -6.20 -3.69 -5.01
C VAL A 23 -7.11 -2.51 -4.64
N GLY A 24 -8.35 -2.50 -5.13
CA GLY A 24 -9.32 -1.42 -4.92
C GLY A 24 -9.24 -0.28 -5.95
N TYR A 25 -8.31 -0.32 -6.90
CA TYR A 25 -8.20 0.71 -7.95
C TYR A 25 -9.33 0.63 -8.98
N SER A 26 -9.60 -0.56 -9.51
CA SER A 26 -10.69 -0.78 -10.47
C SER A 26 -11.16 -2.23 -10.43
N GLN A 27 -12.42 -2.45 -10.84
CA GLN A 27 -13.02 -3.78 -10.84
C GLN A 27 -12.23 -4.77 -11.72
N ILE A 28 -11.78 -4.36 -12.91
CA ILE A 28 -11.02 -5.22 -13.83
C ILE A 28 -9.69 -5.65 -13.21
N ARG A 29 -9.00 -4.72 -12.53
CA ARG A 29 -7.74 -4.99 -11.85
C ARG A 29 -7.95 -5.95 -10.67
N ASP A 30 -8.97 -5.68 -9.88
CA ASP A 30 -9.36 -6.49 -8.73
C ASP A 30 -9.68 -7.94 -9.11
N GLU A 31 -10.43 -8.12 -10.20
CA GLU A 31 -10.74 -9.45 -10.76
C GLU A 31 -9.46 -10.19 -11.17
N SER A 32 -8.56 -9.53 -11.89
CA SER A 32 -7.29 -10.11 -12.34
C SER A 32 -6.36 -10.48 -11.17
N ILE A 33 -6.31 -9.64 -10.13
CA ILE A 33 -5.53 -9.93 -8.91
C ILE A 33 -6.15 -11.13 -8.19
N ALA A 34 -7.48 -11.18 -8.09
CA ALA A 34 -8.15 -12.29 -7.44
C ALA A 34 -7.93 -13.63 -8.17
N GLU A 35 -7.88 -13.62 -9.49
CA GLU A 35 -7.48 -14.80 -10.28
C GLU A 35 -6.04 -15.24 -9.99
N CYS A 36 -5.11 -14.28 -9.87
CA CYS A 36 -3.71 -14.59 -9.52
C CYS A 36 -3.57 -15.15 -8.09
N ILE A 37 -4.37 -14.65 -7.14
CA ILE A 37 -4.45 -15.21 -5.77
C ILE A 37 -4.98 -16.65 -5.83
N ASP A 38 -6.08 -16.89 -6.56
CA ASP A 38 -6.67 -18.23 -6.68
C ASP A 38 -5.73 -19.23 -7.37
N ALA A 39 -4.89 -18.76 -8.30
CA ALA A 39 -3.84 -19.55 -8.95
C ALA A 39 -2.58 -19.76 -8.08
N GLY A 40 -2.46 -19.06 -6.94
CA GLY A 40 -1.32 -19.15 -6.03
C GLY A 40 -0.04 -18.47 -6.53
N SER A 41 -0.10 -17.64 -7.58
CA SER A 41 1.05 -16.89 -8.11
C SER A 41 1.34 -15.62 -7.30
N VAL A 42 0.33 -15.07 -6.63
CA VAL A 42 0.44 -13.91 -5.75
C VAL A 42 0.35 -14.36 -4.30
N THR A 43 1.28 -13.89 -3.47
CA THR A 43 1.37 -14.26 -2.04
C THR A 43 1.07 -13.10 -1.10
N SER A 44 0.96 -11.88 -1.65
CA SER A 44 0.70 -10.64 -0.92
C SER A 44 -0.01 -9.63 -1.83
N CYS A 45 -0.81 -8.74 -1.25
CA CYS A 45 -1.42 -7.62 -1.96
C CYS A 45 -1.38 -6.34 -1.14
N SER A 46 -1.47 -5.19 -1.81
CA SER A 46 -1.60 -3.87 -1.17
C SER A 46 -2.91 -3.20 -1.61
N LEU A 47 -3.73 -2.77 -0.63
CA LEU A 47 -5.05 -2.17 -0.84
C LEU A 47 -4.97 -0.64 -0.88
N LEU A 48 -5.42 -0.05 -1.98
CA LEU A 48 -5.77 1.37 -2.09
C LEU A 48 -7.13 1.62 -1.45
N VAL A 49 -7.15 2.07 -0.20
CA VAL A 49 -8.41 2.26 0.54
C VAL A 49 -9.27 3.42 0.03
N ASN A 50 -8.67 4.36 -0.68
CA ASN A 50 -9.37 5.46 -1.37
C ASN A 50 -9.69 5.12 -2.84
N GLY A 51 -9.39 3.90 -3.29
CA GLY A 51 -9.68 3.44 -4.64
C GLY A 51 -11.19 3.22 -4.87
N VAL A 52 -11.65 3.46 -6.10
CA VAL A 52 -13.09 3.44 -6.44
C VAL A 52 -13.75 2.06 -6.30
N SER A 53 -12.96 0.98 -6.30
CA SER A 53 -13.44 -0.39 -6.13
C SER A 53 -13.06 -1.02 -4.78
N ALA A 54 -12.51 -0.25 -3.84
CA ALA A 54 -12.14 -0.70 -2.49
C ALA A 54 -13.35 -1.11 -1.63
N LYS A 55 -13.90 -2.29 -1.93
CA LYS A 55 -15.14 -2.83 -1.35
C LYS A 55 -14.87 -4.13 -0.61
N SER A 56 -15.79 -4.50 0.29
CA SER A 56 -15.69 -5.73 1.09
C SER A 56 -15.52 -7.00 0.26
N ILE A 57 -16.10 -7.07 -0.94
CA ILE A 57 -16.03 -8.25 -1.80
C ILE A 57 -14.60 -8.57 -2.27
N ILE A 58 -13.84 -7.58 -2.74
CA ILE A 58 -12.46 -7.81 -3.17
C ILE A 58 -11.55 -8.07 -1.96
N ILE A 59 -11.79 -7.38 -0.85
CA ILE A 59 -11.04 -7.58 0.39
C ILE A 59 -11.19 -9.01 0.90
N ALA A 60 -12.40 -9.58 0.85
CA ALA A 60 -12.64 -10.96 1.23
C ALA A 60 -11.84 -11.96 0.37
N ARG A 61 -11.64 -11.65 -0.92
CA ARG A 61 -10.84 -12.49 -1.84
C ARG A 61 -9.35 -12.45 -1.47
N CYS A 62 -8.87 -11.34 -0.92
CA CYS A 62 -7.49 -11.20 -0.42
C CYS A 62 -7.23 -11.91 0.91
N SER A 63 -8.24 -12.46 1.59
CA SER A 63 -8.08 -13.12 2.91
C SER A 63 -7.14 -14.35 2.91
N LYS A 64 -6.83 -14.91 1.74
CA LYS A 64 -5.92 -16.05 1.57
C LYS A 64 -4.44 -15.67 1.56
N VAL A 65 -4.11 -14.38 1.47
CA VAL A 65 -2.75 -13.84 1.31
C VAL A 65 -2.48 -12.72 2.30
N SER A 66 -1.23 -12.28 2.39
CA SER A 66 -0.91 -11.08 3.17
C SER A 66 -1.58 -9.87 2.53
N LEU A 67 -2.22 -9.01 3.33
CA LEU A 67 -2.86 -7.79 2.85
C LEU A 67 -2.25 -6.57 3.54
N GLY A 68 -1.67 -5.66 2.78
CA GLY A 68 -1.06 -4.42 3.22
C GLY A 68 -1.87 -3.19 2.82
N LEU A 69 -1.53 -2.05 3.41
CA LEU A 69 -2.05 -0.75 2.99
C LEU A 69 -1.17 -0.20 1.87
N HIS A 70 -1.77 0.08 0.71
CA HIS A 70 -1.13 0.84 -0.36
C HIS A 70 -1.39 2.32 -0.12
N LEU A 71 -0.48 2.99 0.61
CA LEU A 71 -0.69 4.39 0.96
C LEU A 71 -0.71 5.26 -0.30
N ASN A 72 -1.68 6.18 -0.41
CA ASN A 72 -1.84 7.03 -1.58
C ASN A 72 -1.94 8.51 -1.21
N LEU A 73 -1.09 9.35 -1.78
CA LEU A 73 -1.12 10.82 -1.61
C LEU A 73 -1.07 11.54 -2.96
N THR A 74 -1.29 10.83 -4.05
CA THR A 74 -1.01 11.32 -5.40
C THR A 74 -2.15 11.13 -6.37
N GLU A 75 -3.12 10.25 -6.10
CA GLU A 75 -4.17 9.93 -7.08
C GLU A 75 -5.56 9.85 -6.48
N GLY A 76 -6.55 10.43 -7.16
CA GLY A 76 -7.94 10.47 -6.69
C GLY A 76 -8.16 11.46 -5.55
N CYS A 77 -9.20 11.23 -4.77
CA CYS A 77 -9.54 12.05 -3.62
C CYS A 77 -8.91 11.50 -2.33
N PRO A 78 -8.53 12.36 -1.36
CA PRO A 78 -8.21 11.91 -0.02
C PRO A 78 -9.42 11.26 0.67
N ILE A 79 -9.16 10.49 1.73
CA ILE A 79 -10.21 10.00 2.63
C ILE A 79 -10.66 11.12 3.59
N GLY A 80 -9.70 11.90 4.10
CA GLY A 80 -9.99 13.05 4.96
C GLY A 80 -10.72 14.17 4.20
N SER A 81 -11.22 15.15 4.96
CA SER A 81 -11.87 16.33 4.40
C SER A 81 -10.85 17.39 4.01
N SER A 82 -10.99 17.95 2.80
CA SER A 82 -10.31 19.13 2.21
C SER A 82 -8.97 19.53 2.84
N TYR A 83 -7.88 19.24 2.12
CA TYR A 83 -6.54 19.67 2.48
C TYR A 83 -6.10 20.84 1.62
N ASP A 84 -5.56 21.89 2.23
CA ASP A 84 -5.12 23.10 1.53
C ASP A 84 -3.86 22.85 0.70
N THR A 85 -2.95 22.01 1.23
CA THR A 85 -1.66 21.76 0.60
C THR A 85 -1.58 20.42 -0.11
N LEU A 86 -2.32 19.37 0.30
CA LEU A 86 -2.30 18.07 -0.39
C LEU A 86 -3.16 18.00 -1.65
N THR A 87 -4.20 18.83 -1.77
CA THR A 87 -5.15 18.79 -2.89
C THR A 87 -5.03 19.98 -3.84
N ASN A 88 -5.59 19.82 -5.03
CA ASN A 88 -5.82 20.91 -5.98
C ASN A 88 -7.15 21.64 -5.69
N GLU A 89 -7.48 22.67 -6.46
CA GLU A 89 -8.72 23.45 -6.29
C GLU A 89 -10.00 22.63 -6.48
N GLU A 90 -9.91 21.46 -7.10
CA GLU A 90 -11.01 20.52 -7.32
C GLU A 90 -11.13 19.47 -6.21
N GLY A 91 -10.25 19.49 -5.20
CA GLY A 91 -10.23 18.55 -4.07
C GLY A 91 -9.60 17.19 -4.38
N PHE A 92 -8.88 17.05 -5.49
CA PHE A 92 -8.10 15.86 -5.82
C PHE A 92 -6.64 16.01 -5.39
N PHE A 93 -5.95 14.90 -5.12
CA PHE A 93 -4.50 14.93 -4.96
C PHE A 93 -3.81 15.55 -6.19
N ARG A 94 -2.66 16.18 -5.98
CA ARG A 94 -1.91 16.93 -7.00
C ARG A 94 -1.27 16.08 -8.11
N GLY A 95 -1.51 14.78 -8.16
CA GLY A 95 -0.79 13.88 -9.05
C GLY A 95 0.62 13.57 -8.55
N LYS A 96 1.24 12.53 -9.12
CA LYS A 96 2.63 12.13 -8.82
C LYS A 96 3.63 13.28 -8.89
N PHE A 97 3.59 14.04 -9.98
CA PHE A 97 4.56 15.09 -10.26
C PHE A 97 4.26 16.35 -9.47
N GLY A 98 2.99 16.75 -9.36
CA GLY A 98 2.59 17.93 -8.57
C GLY A 98 2.87 17.73 -7.08
N PHE A 99 2.65 16.53 -6.55
CA PHE A 99 3.03 16.22 -5.16
C PHE A 99 4.55 16.30 -4.95
N ARG A 100 5.36 15.72 -5.84
CA ARG A 100 6.83 15.77 -5.74
C ARG A 100 7.37 17.20 -5.86
N GLU A 101 6.82 17.99 -6.76
CA GLU A 101 7.17 19.41 -6.91
C GLU A 101 6.80 20.21 -5.65
N ALA A 102 5.61 19.99 -5.10
CA ALA A 102 5.18 20.68 -3.89
C ALA A 102 6.06 20.32 -2.69
N ILE A 103 6.42 19.04 -2.52
CA ILE A 103 7.38 18.60 -1.48
C ILE A 103 8.75 19.25 -1.68
N ALA A 104 9.29 19.22 -2.90
CA ALA A 104 10.60 19.79 -3.18
C ALA A 104 10.68 21.30 -2.90
N ASN A 105 9.55 22.00 -2.99
CA ASN A 105 9.44 23.43 -2.72
C ASN A 105 8.98 23.75 -1.28
N GLY A 106 8.82 22.76 -0.40
CA GLY A 106 8.33 22.95 0.97
C GLY A 106 6.89 23.48 1.03
N LYS A 107 6.07 23.15 0.04
CA LYS A 107 4.67 23.63 -0.10
C LYS A 107 3.62 22.63 0.41
N ILE A 108 4.06 21.53 1.02
CA ILE A 108 3.15 20.55 1.64
C ILE A 108 3.30 20.67 3.15
N ASP A 109 2.16 20.80 3.82
CA ASP A 109 2.06 20.70 5.26
C ASP A 109 2.22 19.23 5.69
N SER A 110 3.18 18.98 6.57
CA SER A 110 3.42 17.64 7.12
C SER A 110 2.27 17.15 8.00
N GLU A 111 1.50 18.05 8.62
CA GLU A 111 0.34 17.66 9.43
C GLU A 111 -0.76 17.08 8.54
N GLU A 112 -1.05 17.70 7.39
CA GLU A 112 -2.01 17.16 6.43
C GLU A 112 -1.61 15.76 5.93
N ILE A 113 -0.31 15.53 5.71
CA ILE A 113 0.22 14.20 5.38
C ILE A 113 -0.09 13.21 6.51
N SER A 114 0.22 13.58 7.74
CA SER A 114 0.01 12.74 8.92
C SER A 114 -1.46 12.40 9.08
N GLU A 115 -2.35 13.39 9.01
CA GLU A 115 -3.80 13.23 9.10
C GLU A 115 -4.35 12.30 8.03
N GLU A 116 -3.89 12.41 6.78
CA GLU A 116 -4.35 11.56 5.69
C GLU A 116 -3.87 10.11 5.83
N ILE A 117 -2.62 9.90 6.24
CA ILE A 117 -2.10 8.56 6.56
C ILE A 117 -2.98 7.91 7.62
N ASP A 118 -3.30 8.66 8.66
CA ASP A 118 -4.15 8.25 9.77
C ASP A 118 -5.57 7.89 9.30
N HIS A 119 -6.16 8.70 8.41
CA HIS A 119 -7.44 8.40 7.78
C HIS A 119 -7.41 7.12 6.95
N GLN A 120 -6.33 6.89 6.19
CA GLN A 120 -6.19 5.68 5.39
C GLN A 120 -5.98 4.42 6.25
N ILE A 121 -5.17 4.49 7.31
CA ILE A 121 -5.00 3.39 8.27
C ILE A 121 -6.34 3.05 8.95
N ARG A 122 -7.06 4.06 9.44
CA ARG A 122 -8.39 3.85 10.06
C ARG A 122 -9.38 3.23 9.07
N THR A 123 -9.35 3.66 7.81
CA THR A 123 -10.23 3.13 6.76
C THR A 123 -9.86 1.69 6.41
N PHE A 124 -8.57 1.37 6.33
CA PHE A 124 -8.11 -0.02 6.18
C PHE A 124 -8.67 -0.92 7.27
N TRP A 125 -8.58 -0.52 8.55
CA TRP A 125 -9.12 -1.30 9.66
C TRP A 125 -10.63 -1.49 9.55
N LYS A 126 -11.37 -0.43 9.19
CA LYS A 126 -12.83 -0.51 9.02
C LYS A 126 -13.23 -1.46 7.89
N LEU A 127 -12.50 -1.45 6.78
CA LEU A 127 -12.81 -2.25 5.60
C LEU A 127 -12.41 -3.72 5.74
N THR A 128 -11.31 -4.00 6.45
CA THR A 128 -10.72 -5.35 6.52
C THR A 128 -10.94 -6.05 7.85
N GLY A 129 -11.27 -5.31 8.92
CA GLY A 129 -11.37 -5.84 10.28
C GLY A 129 -10.01 -6.16 10.94
N GLN A 130 -8.89 -5.86 10.29
CA GLN A 130 -7.54 -6.20 10.78
C GLN A 130 -6.52 -5.10 10.47
N LYS A 131 -5.35 -5.15 11.12
CA LYS A 131 -4.23 -4.25 10.81
C LYS A 131 -3.54 -4.65 9.49
N PRO A 132 -2.99 -3.70 8.72
CA PRO A 132 -2.22 -4.05 7.52
C PRO A 132 -0.98 -4.86 7.92
N THR A 133 -0.66 -5.88 7.12
CA THR A 133 0.52 -6.73 7.34
C THR A 133 1.83 -6.03 6.95
N HIS A 134 1.74 -5.06 6.06
CA HIS A 134 2.82 -4.21 5.58
C HIS A 134 2.22 -2.89 5.05
N ILE A 135 3.07 -1.89 4.86
CA ILE A 135 2.69 -0.63 4.22
C ILE A 135 3.70 -0.34 3.12
N ASP A 136 3.21 -0.09 1.93
CA ASP A 136 3.96 0.46 0.81
C ASP A 136 3.23 1.71 0.32
N GLY A 137 3.58 2.23 -0.86
CA GLY A 137 3.03 3.50 -1.33
C GLY A 137 2.82 3.53 -2.82
N HIS A 138 1.61 3.93 -3.20
CA HIS A 138 1.21 4.17 -4.58
C HIS A 138 2.16 5.13 -5.27
N GLN A 139 2.57 4.80 -6.49
CA GLN A 139 3.54 5.56 -7.27
C GLN A 139 4.89 5.81 -6.56
N HIS A 140 5.24 4.92 -5.62
CA HIS A 140 6.44 4.95 -4.78
C HIS A 140 6.56 6.19 -3.88
N ILE A 141 5.47 6.75 -3.37
CA ILE A 141 5.56 7.92 -2.46
C ILE A 141 6.41 7.66 -1.21
N HIS A 142 6.46 6.42 -0.72
CA HIS A 142 7.19 6.01 0.48
C HIS A 142 8.72 6.18 0.37
N VAL A 143 9.27 6.35 -0.84
CA VAL A 143 10.71 6.57 -1.04
C VAL A 143 11.10 8.05 -0.97
N ILE A 144 10.12 8.96 -0.89
CA ILE A 144 10.38 10.40 -0.79
C ILE A 144 10.87 10.71 0.64
N PRO A 145 11.97 11.48 0.83
CA PRO A 145 12.63 11.64 2.13
C PRO A 145 11.72 12.09 3.28
N VAL A 146 10.67 12.88 3.00
CA VAL A 146 9.69 13.33 4.00
C VAL A 146 8.99 12.16 4.74
N PHE A 147 8.90 10.99 4.10
CA PHE A 147 8.27 9.79 4.65
C PHE A 147 9.25 8.88 5.41
N GLN A 148 10.56 9.01 5.18
CA GLN A 148 11.56 8.21 5.90
C GLN A 148 11.58 8.52 7.41
N MET A 149 10.98 9.65 7.82
CA MET A 149 10.80 10.05 9.23
C MET A 149 9.57 9.42 9.91
N HIS A 150 8.57 8.94 9.15
CA HIS A 150 7.28 8.49 9.70
C HIS A 150 7.05 6.97 9.61
N PHE A 151 7.81 6.24 8.79
CA PHE A 151 7.68 4.78 8.61
C PHE A 151 8.64 3.94 9.49
N LEU A 152 9.30 4.56 10.47
CA LEU A 152 10.17 3.89 11.44
C LEU A 152 9.51 3.86 12.82
N VAL A 153 8.41 3.12 12.97
CA VAL A 153 7.91 2.68 14.28
C VAL A 153 7.40 1.25 14.19
#